data_AF-A0A921SYI7-F1
#
_entry.id   AF-A0A921SYI7-F1
#
_cell.length_a   1.000
_cell.length_b   1.000
_cell.length_c   1.000
_cell.angle_alpha   90.00
_cell.angle_beta   90.00
_cell.angle_gamma   90.00
#
_symmetry.space_group_name_H-M   'P 1'
#
loop_
_entity.id
_entity.type
_entity.pdbx_description
1 polymer ?
#
loop_
_entity_poly.entity_id
_entity_poly.type
_entity_poly.pdbx_seq_one_letter_code
_entity_poly.pdbx_strand_id
1 'polypeptide(L)'
;MKLYQVEHDNCEPYEDNFHFREDKVYTNKENLIKRIKNEGYKEETSYRGEQEFTKGDPRGFDGMDMITIHELEIINNTLEEE
;
A
#
# COMPACT_ATOMS: atom_id res chain seq x y z
N MET A 1 0.46 -16.59 -11.26
CA MET A 1 -0.62 -15.69 -10.78
C MET A 1 0.06 -14.58 -10.00
N LYS A 2 -0.27 -13.31 -10.26
CA LYS A 2 0.28 -12.20 -9.49
C LYS A 2 -0.62 -11.93 -8.28
N LEU A 3 0.01 -11.73 -7.13
CA LEU A 3 -0.66 -11.39 -5.89
C LEU A 3 -0.24 -9.97 -5.50
N TYR A 4 -1.13 -9.24 -4.84
CA TYR A 4 -0.89 -7.87 -4.41
C TYR A 4 -1.28 -7.70 -2.95
N GLN A 5 -0.51 -6.93 -2.20
CA GLN A 5 -0.81 -6.55 -0.83
C GLN A 5 -0.69 -5.04 -0.67
N VAL A 6 -1.60 -4.49 0.14
CA VAL A 6 -1.65 -3.07 0.45
C VAL A 6 -0.90 -2.83 1.75
N GLU A 7 -0.12 -1.77 1.77
CA GLU A 7 0.65 -1.30 2.90
C GLU A 7 0.30 0.17 3.14
N HIS A 8 -0.01 0.51 4.39
CA HIS A 8 -0.35 1.86 4.84
C HIS A 8 0.78 2.43 5.68
N ASP A 9 1.04 3.71 5.50
CA ASP A 9 1.98 4.52 6.25
C ASP A 9 1.29 5.83 6.65
N ASN A 10 0.94 5.90 7.93
CA ASN A 10 0.51 7.13 8.58
C ASN A 10 1.79 8.00 8.71
N CYS A 11 1.91 9.00 7.85
CA CYS A 11 3.09 9.85 7.72
C CYS A 11 2.90 11.14 8.54
N GLU A 12 2.69 11.00 9.84
CA GLU A 12 2.41 12.08 10.78
C GLU A 12 3.70 12.71 11.33
N PRO A 13 3.96 14.02 11.13
CA PRO A 13 5.23 14.66 11.51
C PRO A 13 5.41 14.85 13.02
N TYR A 14 4.36 14.66 13.83
CA TYR A 14 4.36 14.93 15.26
C TYR A 14 3.73 13.80 16.10
N GLU A 15 3.29 12.72 15.47
CA GLU A 15 2.77 11.52 16.13
C GLU A 15 3.66 10.32 15.81
N ASP A 16 3.42 9.19 16.48
CA ASP A 16 4.09 7.94 16.12
C ASP A 16 3.60 7.52 14.74
N ASN A 17 4.51 7.43 13.77
CA ASN A 17 4.19 6.87 12.46
C ASN A 17 3.87 5.39 12.61
N PHE A 18 2.70 4.99 12.12
CA PHE A 18 2.30 3.60 12.10
C PHE A 18 2.30 3.06 10.68
N HIS A 19 2.82 1.86 10.57
CA HIS A 19 2.93 1.16 9.32
C HIS A 19 2.31 -0.23 9.44
N PHE A 20 1.35 -0.54 8.59
CA PHE A 20 0.69 -1.85 8.61
C PHE A 20 0.32 -2.34 7.21
N ARG A 21 0.24 -3.66 7.07
CA ARG A 21 -0.24 -4.32 5.84
C ARG A 21 -1.66 -4.80 6.05
N GLU A 22 -2.49 -4.66 5.02
CA GLU A 22 -3.79 -5.31 5.03
C GLU A 22 -3.60 -6.84 5.06
N ASP A 23 -4.42 -7.53 5.87
CA ASP A 23 -4.47 -9.01 5.90
C ASP A 23 -4.97 -9.61 4.58
N LYS A 24 -5.61 -8.78 3.75
CA LYS A 24 -6.20 -9.21 2.49
C LYS A 24 -5.17 -9.16 1.36
N VAL A 25 -5.11 -10.27 0.63
CA VAL A 25 -4.34 -10.37 -0.61
C VAL A 25 -5.26 -10.25 -1.82
N TYR A 26 -4.80 -9.53 -2.84
CA TYR A 26 -5.55 -9.23 -4.06
C TYR A 26 -4.92 -9.90 -5.27
N THR A 27 -5.73 -10.25 -6.26
CA THR A 27 -5.28 -10.87 -7.52
C THR A 27 -5.46 -9.97 -8.73
N ASN A 28 -6.17 -8.84 -8.57
CA ASN A 28 -6.47 -7.90 -9.64
C ASN A 28 -6.05 -6.48 -9.22
N LYS A 29 -4.94 -6.00 -9.78
CA LYS A 29 -4.37 -4.69 -9.47
C LYS A 29 -5.30 -3.54 -9.86
N GLU A 30 -5.97 -3.61 -11.01
CA GLU A 30 -6.84 -2.52 -11.48
C GLU A 30 -8.06 -2.32 -10.56
N ASN A 31 -8.68 -3.41 -10.12
CA ASN A 31 -9.80 -3.32 -9.19
C ASN A 31 -9.35 -2.82 -7.81
N LEU A 32 -8.14 -3.20 -7.38
CA LEU A 32 -7.54 -2.69 -6.16
C LEU A 32 -7.32 -1.16 -6.25
N ILE A 33 -6.73 -0.68 -7.35
CA ILE A 33 -6.52 0.75 -7.58
C ILE A 33 -7.86 1.51 -7.60
N LYS A 34 -8.90 0.96 -8.25
CA LYS A 34 -10.25 1.56 -8.25
C LYS A 34 -10.82 1.68 -6.84
N ARG A 35 -10.66 0.65 -6.00
CA ARG A 35 -11.08 0.68 -4.60
C ARG A 35 -10.35 1.81 -3.84
N ILE A 36 -9.03 1.85 -3.93
CA ILE A 36 -8.20 2.85 -3.24
C ILE A 36 -8.60 4.28 -3.66
N LYS A 37 -8.80 4.52 -4.96
CA LYS A 37 -9.29 5.82 -5.45
C LYS A 37 -10.69 6.16 -4.93
N ASN A 38 -11.60 5.19 -4.85
CA ASN A 38 -12.94 5.40 -4.31
C ASN A 38 -12.93 5.71 -2.80
N GLU A 39 -11.92 5.25 -2.06
CA GLU A 39 -11.71 5.58 -0.65
C GLU A 39 -11.15 7.00 -0.43
N GLY A 40 -10.82 7.70 -1.53
CA GLY A 40 -10.40 9.10 -1.54
C GLY A 40 -8.90 9.32 -1.68
N TYR A 41 -8.12 8.27 -1.92
CA TYR A 41 -6.69 8.41 -2.19
C TYR A 41 -6.43 8.95 -3.59
N LYS A 42 -5.43 9.81 -3.70
CA LYS A 42 -4.92 10.32 -4.97
C LYS A 42 -3.72 9.50 -5.38
N GLU A 43 -3.69 9.07 -6.62
CA GLU A 43 -2.54 8.38 -7.19
C GLU A 43 -1.46 9.40 -7.54
N GLU A 44 -0.26 9.16 -7.05
CA GLU A 44 0.93 9.97 -7.27
C GLU A 44 2.08 9.06 -7.69
N THR A 45 3.13 9.69 -8.25
CA THR A 45 4.36 8.99 -8.59
C THR A 45 5.45 9.52 -7.70
N SER A 46 6.07 8.63 -6.93
CA SER A 46 7.14 8.98 -6.00
C SER A 46 8.35 9.53 -6.74
N TYR A 47 9.27 10.17 -6.01
CA TYR A 47 10.55 10.64 -6.57
C TYR A 47 11.41 9.50 -7.15
N ARG A 48 11.14 8.25 -6.75
CA ARG A 48 11.81 7.04 -7.27
C ARG A 48 11.10 6.46 -8.49
N GLY A 49 9.98 7.04 -8.91
CA GLY A 49 9.13 6.53 -10.00
C GLY A 49 8.19 5.41 -9.54
N GLU A 50 7.98 5.24 -8.24
CA GLU A 50 7.10 4.22 -7.68
C GLU A 50 5.65 4.75 -7.60
N GLN A 51 4.69 3.85 -7.69
CA GLN A 51 3.27 4.20 -7.63
C GLN A 51 2.82 4.27 -6.18
N GLU A 52 2.39 5.45 -5.73
CA GLU A 52 1.94 5.72 -4.37
C GLU A 52 0.54 6.33 -4.37
N PHE A 53 -0.16 6.21 -3.25
CA PHE A 53 -1.51 6.70 -3.09
C PHE A 53 -1.64 7.49 -1.79
N THR A 54 -1.95 8.77 -1.85
CA THR A 54 -1.97 9.65 -0.67
C THR A 54 -3.37 10.16 -0.37
N LYS A 55 -3.70 10.25 0.93
CA LYS A 55 -4.94 10.84 1.44
C LYS A 55 -4.60 11.70 2.66
N GLY A 56 -5.25 12.85 2.79
CA GLY A 56 -4.97 13.82 3.86
C GLY A 56 -4.67 15.22 3.33
N ASP A 57 -4.43 16.17 4.23
CA ASP A 57 -4.02 17.53 3.86
C ASP A 57 -2.48 17.66 3.89
N PRO A 58 -1.81 17.82 2.73
CA PRO A 58 -0.36 17.97 2.68
C PRO A 58 0.17 19.27 3.33
N ARG A 59 -0.71 20.22 3.68
CA ARG A 59 -0.34 21.48 4.35
C ARG A 59 -0.50 21.40 5.87
N GLY A 60 -1.37 20.52 6.35
CA GLY A 60 -1.63 20.29 7.77
C GLY A 60 -0.89 19.07 8.32
N PHE A 61 -0.53 18.13 7.44
CA PHE A 61 0.00 16.78 7.74
C PHE A 61 -0.90 15.89 8.61
N ASP A 62 -1.83 16.47 9.36
CA ASP A 62 -2.86 15.76 10.11
C ASP A 62 -3.71 14.86 9.19
N GLY A 63 -3.77 13.58 9.54
CA GLY A 63 -4.50 12.54 8.84
C GLY A 63 -3.86 12.12 7.52
N MET A 64 -2.54 12.28 7.37
CA MET A 64 -1.83 11.84 6.16
C MET A 64 -1.65 10.32 6.20
N ASP A 65 -2.28 9.64 5.26
CA ASP A 65 -2.09 8.20 5.00
C ASP A 65 -1.57 8.00 3.59
N MET A 66 -0.50 7.21 3.48
CA MET A 66 0.13 6.83 2.24
C MET A 66 -0.02 5.31 2.05
N ILE A 67 -0.54 4.92 0.90
CA ILE A 67 -0.68 3.54 0.49
C ILE A 67 0.36 3.19 -0.59
N THR A 68 1.03 2.06 -0.38
CA THR A 68 1.85 1.37 -1.39
C THR A 68 1.24 0.02 -1.73
N ILE A 69 1.29 -0.36 -3.01
CA ILE A 69 0.84 -1.69 -3.47
C ILE A 69 2.06 -2.55 -3.81
N HIS A 70 2.28 -3.60 -3.03
CA HIS A 70 3.35 -4.57 -3.24
C HIS A 70 2.88 -5.72 -4.13
N GLU A 71 3.70 -6.13 -5.11
CA GLU A 71 3.51 -7.39 -5.84
C GLU A 71 4.18 -8.52 -5.05
N LEU A 72 3.43 -9.55 -4.68
CA LEU A 72 3.94 -10.69 -3.91
C LEU A 72 4.38 -11.82 -4.84
N GLU A 73 5.56 -12.37 -4.55
CA GLU A 73 6.06 -13.59 -5.15
C GLU A 73 5.73 -14.79 -4.27
N ILE A 74 5.17 -15.85 -4.88
CA ILE A 74 4.92 -17.12 -4.19
C ILE A 74 6.17 -17.99 -4.34
N ILE A 75 6.91 -18.17 -3.25
CA ILE A 75 8.03 -19.10 -3.20
C ILE A 75 7.48 -20.45 -2.75
N ASN A 76 7.43 -21.41 -3.68
CA ASN A 76 7.10 -22.80 -3.35
C ASN A 76 8.31 -23.47 -2.71
N ASN A 77 8.52 -23.24 -1.42
CA ASN A 77 9.39 -24.12 -0.65
C ASN A 77 8.60 -25.41 -0.37
N THR A 78 8.78 -26.42 -1.22
CA THR A 78 8.67 -27.80 -0.77
C THR A 78 9.76 -27.97 0.29
N LEU A 79 9.39 -27.79 1.56
CA LEU A 79 10.17 -28.32 2.67
C LEU A 79 10.11 -29.84 2.49
N GLU A 80 11.17 -30.42 1.93
CA GLU A 80 11.43 -31.84 2.15
C GLU A 80 11.66 -31.98 3.66
N GLU A 81 10.68 -32.54 4.35
CA GLU A 81 10.87 -33.04 5.71
C GLU A 81 11.92 -34.17 5.62
N GLU A 82 13.15 -33.91 6.09
CA GLU A 82 14.14 -34.96 6.39
C GLU A 82 13.76 -35.76 7.63
#